data_AF-A0A6G1S6I3-F1
#
_entry.id   AF-A0A6G1S6I3-F1
#
_cell.length_a   1.000
_cell.length_b   1.000
_cell.length_c   1.000
_cell.angle_alpha   90.00
_cell.angle_beta   90.00
_cell.angle_gamma   90.00
#
_symmetry.space_group_name_H-M   'P 1'
#
loop_
_entity.id
_entity.type
_entity.pdbx_description
1 polymer ?
#
loop_
_entity_poly.entity_id
_entity_poly.type
_entity_poly.pdbx_seq_one_letter_code
_entity_poly.pdbx_strand_id
1 'polypeptide(L)'
;QQQQQQQQTSSEDKPTVAAAPRSRAELRSLWRKAIREQITLLKMDKQNQKLLGSSSNNNTIQANSCQRLSPAPPPSTTAARPSSGLGGGISPDCGLDSANGIKLNYKPVRWSKEAPQQWDRILKQDPTKKVPFTEVARLVRLGVPMKRRGEIWMFLMNQYQLRYGTSFQPVDSDFRGDANQTYRGLLSQLSTQQHEIFVDIGRTFPSHPYYSQYLSIGQLSLFNLLKAYSLLDRQVGYCQGLSFVAGILLLHVDSEDEAFELMRHLMFNFGLRKQYLPSMDALHLQLYQMTRLLRDHEFQIFDHFDKHDISPSLYAAPWFLTLFASQFPLGFVARLLDLIYLIGIEAIFRVSLTLLAYHRSSIIDCASLEFIMDFMRDGLTKIDDQNLVKIFNDALALDLRNKLIEYEIEYSFYCAEDMARAQSGNQNPNQHHHHHHHHHHHHRGAG
;
A
#
# COMPACT_ATOMS: atom_id res chain seq x y z
N GLN A 1 -52.63 47.03 9.12
CA GLN A 1 -51.33 47.63 8.75
C GLN A 1 -50.63 48.31 9.95
N GLN A 2 -50.72 47.72 11.15
CA GLN A 2 -49.86 48.01 12.31
C GLN A 2 -49.90 46.75 13.18
N GLN A 3 -49.10 45.73 12.87
CA GLN A 3 -48.80 44.60 13.78
C GLN A 3 -47.71 43.64 13.24
N GLN A 4 -46.78 44.13 12.41
CA GLN A 4 -45.69 43.29 11.88
C GLN A 4 -44.33 44.01 11.72
N GLN A 5 -44.08 45.06 12.50
CA GLN A 5 -42.74 45.68 12.60
C GLN A 5 -42.45 46.06 14.04
N GLN A 6 -41.96 45.10 14.81
CA GLN A 6 -41.15 45.30 16.01
C GLN A 6 -40.48 43.94 16.32
N GLN A 7 -39.66 43.49 15.38
CA GLN A 7 -38.52 42.62 15.68
C GLN A 7 -37.33 43.54 15.97
N GLN A 8 -36.47 43.11 16.90
CA GLN A 8 -35.26 43.76 17.41
C GLN A 8 -35.50 44.71 18.59
N THR A 9 -35.58 44.13 19.79
CA THR A 9 -34.73 44.45 20.96
C THR A 9 -35.19 43.60 22.15
N SER A 10 -34.24 43.17 22.99
CA SER A 10 -34.42 42.37 24.22
C SER A 10 -34.66 40.86 24.06
N SER A 11 -33.59 40.08 24.16
CA SER A 11 -33.65 38.79 24.89
C SER A 11 -32.34 38.59 25.63
N GLU A 12 -32.51 38.44 26.94
CA GLU A 12 -31.56 38.34 28.04
C GLU A 12 -30.43 37.31 27.83
N ASP A 13 -29.22 37.74 28.16
CA ASP A 13 -28.04 36.89 28.38
C ASP A 13 -28.31 35.85 29.46
N LYS A 14 -28.40 34.57 29.07
CA LYS A 14 -28.14 33.44 29.95
C LYS A 14 -26.67 33.04 29.81
N PRO A 15 -25.88 32.97 30.89
CA PRO A 15 -24.50 32.54 30.78
C PRO A 15 -24.46 31.06 30.36
N THR A 16 -23.96 30.79 29.16
CA THR A 16 -23.57 29.46 28.71
C THR A 16 -22.41 28.99 29.58
N VAL A 17 -22.71 28.08 30.51
CA VAL A 17 -21.70 27.36 31.29
C VAL A 17 -20.79 26.62 30.31
N ALA A 18 -19.57 27.12 30.13
CA ALA A 18 -18.55 26.45 29.35
C ALA A 18 -18.29 25.06 29.95
N ALA A 19 -18.56 24.00 29.18
CA ALA A 19 -18.29 22.64 29.59
C ALA A 19 -16.79 22.50 29.89
N ALA A 20 -16.45 22.05 31.10
CA ALA A 20 -15.07 21.85 31.52
C ALA A 20 -14.32 20.94 30.50
N PRO A 21 -13.01 21.19 30.26
CA PRO A 21 -12.23 20.37 29.35
C PRO A 21 -12.28 18.91 29.79
N ARG A 22 -12.70 18.03 28.87
CA ARG A 22 -12.87 16.59 29.14
C ARG A 22 -11.54 16.00 29.58
N SER A 23 -11.57 15.26 30.68
CA SER A 23 -10.38 14.62 31.21
C SER A 23 -9.85 13.56 30.23
N ARG A 24 -8.54 13.30 30.26
CA ARG A 24 -7.88 12.26 29.44
C ARG A 24 -8.53 10.87 29.59
N ALA A 25 -9.17 10.60 30.74
CA ALA A 25 -9.91 9.37 31.00
C ALA A 25 -11.25 9.32 30.25
N GLU A 26 -11.97 10.44 30.19
CA GLU A 26 -13.23 10.56 29.43
C GLU A 26 -12.99 10.49 27.92
N LEU A 27 -11.93 11.12 27.42
CA LEU A 27 -11.53 11.01 26.01
C LEU A 27 -11.20 9.56 25.62
N ARG A 28 -10.46 8.83 26.47
CA ARG A 28 -10.20 7.39 26.27
C ARG A 28 -11.46 6.53 26.36
N SER A 29 -12.43 6.91 27.19
CA SER A 29 -13.73 6.23 27.28
C SER A 29 -14.55 6.42 26.01
N LEU A 30 -14.62 7.66 25.51
CA LEU A 30 -15.30 8.01 24.26
C LEU A 30 -14.63 7.35 23.05
N TRP A 31 -13.30 7.29 23.00
CA TRP A 31 -12.56 6.61 21.95
C TRP A 31 -12.83 5.10 21.93
N ARG A 32 -12.85 4.45 23.11
CA ARG A 32 -13.25 3.04 23.23
C ARG A 32 -14.70 2.81 22.80
N LYS A 33 -15.60 3.74 23.09
CA LYS A 33 -17.00 3.67 22.66
C LYS A 33 -17.12 3.78 21.13
N ALA A 34 -16.41 4.74 20.53
CA ALA A 34 -16.39 4.93 19.08
C ALA A 34 -15.83 3.71 18.34
N ILE A 35 -14.76 3.08 18.84
CA ILE A 35 -14.19 1.86 18.25
C ILE A 35 -15.19 0.70 18.32
N ARG A 36 -15.87 0.52 19.46
CA ARG A 36 -16.87 -0.54 19.61
C ARG A 36 -18.07 -0.34 18.68
N GLU A 37 -18.53 0.90 18.53
CA GLU A 37 -19.59 1.26 17.59
C GLU A 37 -19.15 0.99 16.14
N GLN A 38 -17.93 1.35 15.76
CA GLN A 38 -17.39 1.07 14.43
C GLN A 38 -17.24 -0.43 14.14
N ILE A 39 -16.77 -1.23 15.10
CA ILE A 39 -16.69 -2.69 14.96
C ILE A 39 -18.09 -3.29 14.82
N THR A 40 -19.07 -2.76 15.53
CA THR A 40 -20.46 -3.22 15.46
C THR A 40 -21.07 -2.92 14.10
N LEU A 41 -20.85 -1.71 13.57
CA LEU A 41 -21.25 -1.32 12.22
C LEU A 41 -20.62 -2.23 11.16
N LEU A 42 -19.30 -2.46 11.23
CA LEU A 42 -18.60 -3.35 10.29
C LEU A 42 -19.10 -4.80 10.36
N LYS A 43 -19.45 -5.30 11.54
CA LYS A 43 -20.06 -6.63 11.70
C LYS A 43 -21.47 -6.68 11.10
N MET A 44 -22.26 -5.62 11.30
CA MET A 44 -23.61 -5.50 10.75
C MET A 44 -23.58 -5.41 9.22
N ASP A 45 -22.66 -4.65 8.64
CA ASP A 45 -22.45 -4.58 7.18
C ASP A 45 -22.01 -5.92 6.59
N LYS A 46 -21.12 -6.64 7.26
CA LYS A 46 -20.72 -7.99 6.85
C LYS A 46 -21.89 -8.98 6.91
N GLN A 47 -22.80 -8.81 7.86
CA GLN A 47 -24.00 -9.63 7.99
C GLN A 47 -25.06 -9.27 6.93
N ASN A 48 -25.21 -7.98 6.61
CA ASN A 48 -26.05 -7.49 5.52
C ASN A 48 -25.55 -7.98 4.14
N GLN A 49 -24.23 -8.00 3.91
CA GLN A 49 -23.64 -8.57 2.69
C GLN A 49 -23.90 -10.08 2.58
N LYS A 50 -23.87 -10.82 3.70
CA LYS A 50 -24.24 -12.25 3.72
C LYS A 50 -25.73 -12.48 3.43
N LEU A 51 -26.60 -11.61 3.94
CA LEU A 51 -28.04 -11.66 3.67
C LEU A 51 -28.37 -11.32 2.21
N LEU A 52 -27.72 -10.29 1.64
CA LEU A 52 -27.85 -9.94 0.23
C LEU A 52 -27.31 -11.04 -0.70
N GLY A 53 -26.18 -11.67 -0.35
CA GLY A 53 -25.65 -12.83 -1.07
C GLY A 53 -26.53 -14.09 -0.98
N SER A 54 -27.30 -14.24 0.10
CA SER A 54 -28.25 -15.35 0.27
C SER A 54 -29.56 -15.12 -0.49
N SER A 55 -30.01 -13.87 -0.65
CA SER A 55 -31.18 -13.51 -1.47
C SER A 55 -30.93 -13.67 -2.98
N SER A 56 -29.70 -13.44 -3.46
CA SER A 56 -29.36 -13.70 -4.87
C SER A 56 -29.37 -15.19 -5.23
N ASN A 57 -29.08 -16.09 -4.29
CA ASN A 57 -29.15 -17.54 -4.52
C ASN A 57 -30.58 -18.10 -4.53
N ASN A 58 -31.54 -17.43 -3.90
CA ASN A 58 -32.94 -17.88 -3.90
C ASN A 58 -33.71 -17.52 -5.18
N ASN A 59 -33.26 -16.50 -5.94
CA ASN A 59 -33.90 -16.15 -7.23
C ASN A 59 -33.41 -16.99 -8.42
N THR A 60 -32.34 -17.78 -8.28
CA THR A 60 -31.82 -18.65 -9.35
C THR A 60 -32.45 -20.05 -9.35
N ILE A 61 -33.16 -20.45 -8.29
CA ILE A 61 -33.78 -21.79 -8.18
C ILE A 61 -35.22 -21.84 -8.70
N GLN A 62 -35.87 -20.70 -8.99
CA GLN A 62 -37.24 -20.69 -9.55
C GLN A 62 -37.35 -20.55 -11.08
N ALA A 63 -36.24 -20.50 -11.82
CA ALA A 63 -36.26 -20.31 -13.28
C ALA A 63 -36.00 -21.60 -14.11
N ASN A 64 -35.85 -22.77 -13.48
CA ASN A 64 -35.53 -24.04 -14.16
C ASN A 64 -36.65 -25.09 -14.12
N SER A 65 -37.90 -24.66 -14.25
CA SER A 65 -39.02 -25.57 -14.48
C SER A 65 -40.01 -24.99 -15.47
N CYS A 66 -39.69 -25.03 -16.77
CA CYS A 66 -40.69 -25.15 -17.83
C CYS A 66 -40.03 -25.69 -19.10
N GLN A 67 -40.65 -26.75 -19.63
CA GLN A 67 -40.15 -27.62 -20.67
C GLN A 67 -40.29 -26.99 -22.08
N ARG A 68 -39.32 -27.34 -22.94
CA ARG A 68 -39.46 -27.96 -24.27
C ARG A 68 -40.52 -27.34 -25.21
N LEU A 69 -40.05 -26.81 -26.36
CA LEU A 69 -40.57 -27.05 -27.72
C LEU A 69 -39.70 -26.28 -28.75
N SER A 70 -39.16 -27.01 -29.74
CA SER A 70 -38.60 -26.41 -30.98
C SER A 70 -39.75 -26.00 -31.93
N PRO A 71 -39.53 -25.04 -32.85
CA PRO A 71 -39.30 -25.45 -34.25
C PRO A 71 -38.39 -24.54 -35.11
N ALA A 72 -37.79 -25.20 -36.12
CA ALA A 72 -37.34 -24.84 -37.49
C ALA A 72 -36.82 -23.42 -37.91
N PRO A 73 -35.84 -23.34 -38.87
CA PRO A 73 -35.28 -22.09 -39.41
C PRO A 73 -35.86 -21.69 -40.79
N PRO A 74 -35.67 -20.43 -41.24
CA PRO A 74 -35.62 -20.14 -42.68
C PRO A 74 -34.49 -19.09 -43.03
N PRO A 75 -34.30 -18.68 -44.30
CA PRO A 75 -33.34 -19.30 -45.20
C PRO A 75 -32.24 -18.34 -45.71
N SER A 76 -31.25 -18.94 -46.36
CA SER A 76 -30.18 -18.30 -47.13
C SER A 76 -30.67 -17.66 -48.43
N THR A 77 -30.17 -16.45 -48.75
CA THR A 77 -30.20 -15.90 -50.13
C THR A 77 -28.82 -15.32 -50.49
N THR A 78 -28.33 -15.82 -51.61
CA THR A 78 -27.18 -15.44 -52.44
C THR A 78 -27.13 -13.97 -52.86
N ALA A 79 -25.93 -13.37 -52.99
CA ALA A 79 -25.32 -13.09 -54.30
C ALA A 79 -24.09 -12.14 -54.26
N ALA A 80 -23.12 -12.52 -55.11
CA ALA A 80 -22.23 -11.69 -55.93
C ALA A 80 -21.05 -10.90 -55.31
N ARG A 81 -19.85 -11.39 -55.64
CA ARG A 81 -18.60 -10.64 -55.88
C ARG A 81 -18.80 -9.53 -56.93
N PRO A 82 -17.93 -8.50 -56.92
CA PRO A 82 -16.86 -8.50 -57.92
C PRO A 82 -15.48 -8.18 -57.34
N SER A 83 -14.48 -8.62 -58.09
CA SER A 83 -13.05 -8.55 -57.84
C SER A 83 -12.38 -7.42 -58.64
N SER A 84 -11.54 -6.64 -57.97
CA SER A 84 -10.31 -5.99 -58.46
C SER A 84 -9.61 -5.44 -57.20
N GLY A 85 -8.43 -5.87 -56.79
CA GLY A 85 -7.18 -5.93 -57.54
C GLY A 85 -6.42 -4.64 -57.24
N LEU A 86 -5.54 -4.64 -56.23
CA LEU A 86 -4.31 -3.85 -56.12
C LEU A 86 -3.53 -4.31 -54.88
N GLY A 87 -2.26 -4.64 -55.10
CA GLY A 87 -1.38 -5.29 -54.15
C GLY A 87 -0.85 -4.38 -53.04
N GLY A 88 -0.42 -5.02 -51.96
CA GLY A 88 0.35 -4.45 -50.88
C GLY A 88 0.77 -5.59 -49.98
N GLY A 89 1.99 -6.09 -50.16
CA GLY A 89 2.56 -7.13 -49.30
C GLY A 89 2.58 -6.65 -47.85
N ILE A 90 1.94 -7.41 -46.97
CA ILE A 90 2.07 -7.22 -45.53
C ILE A 90 3.29 -8.06 -45.12
N SER A 91 4.42 -7.38 -44.91
CA SER A 91 5.50 -7.91 -44.09
C SER A 91 4.99 -8.14 -42.66
N PRO A 92 5.30 -9.27 -42.01
CA PRO A 92 5.04 -9.44 -40.59
C PRO A 92 6.23 -8.87 -39.82
N ASP A 93 6.26 -7.55 -39.64
CA ASP A 93 7.17 -6.95 -38.67
C ASP A 93 6.56 -5.68 -38.09
N CYS A 94 5.81 -5.85 -36.99
CA CYS A 94 5.34 -4.74 -36.20
C CYS A 94 5.44 -5.07 -34.70
N GLY A 95 6.55 -4.62 -34.10
CA GLY A 95 6.42 -3.74 -32.93
C GLY A 95 6.70 -4.32 -31.55
N LEU A 96 7.73 -5.16 -31.38
CA LEU A 96 8.27 -5.44 -30.03
C LEU A 96 8.90 -4.19 -29.39
N ASP A 97 9.41 -3.24 -30.19
CA ASP A 97 9.95 -1.96 -29.70
C ASP A 97 8.87 -0.96 -29.22
N SER A 98 7.59 -1.20 -29.53
CA SER A 98 6.48 -0.29 -29.19
C SER A 98 5.95 -0.51 -27.77
N ALA A 99 5.95 -1.75 -27.27
CA ALA A 99 5.38 -2.09 -25.97
C ALA A 99 6.17 -1.48 -24.80
N ASN A 100 7.51 -1.50 -24.89
CA ASN A 100 8.38 -0.90 -23.85
C ASN A 100 8.31 0.63 -23.83
N GLY A 101 8.06 1.26 -24.99
CA GLY A 101 7.79 2.70 -25.06
C GLY A 101 6.52 3.11 -24.32
N ILE A 102 5.47 2.27 -24.36
CA ILE A 102 4.19 2.53 -23.68
C ILE A 102 4.29 2.27 -22.18
N LYS A 103 4.96 1.18 -21.76
CA LYS A 103 5.12 0.83 -20.33
C LYS A 103 5.92 1.87 -19.55
N LEU A 104 7.01 2.40 -20.13
CA LEU A 104 7.89 3.36 -19.44
C LEU A 104 7.47 4.82 -19.66
N ASN A 105 6.19 5.08 -19.97
CA ASN A 105 5.68 6.43 -20.22
C ASN A 105 5.32 7.15 -18.92
N TYR A 106 6.35 7.56 -18.17
CA TYR A 106 6.22 8.43 -17.02
C TYR A 106 7.51 9.24 -16.79
N LYS A 107 7.42 10.33 -16.02
CA LYS A 107 8.58 11.16 -15.68
C LYS A 107 9.45 10.47 -14.61
N PRO A 108 10.72 10.11 -14.88
CA PRO A 108 11.56 9.48 -13.87
C PRO A 108 12.26 10.50 -12.95
N VAL A 109 12.71 10.04 -11.78
CA VAL A 109 13.68 10.80 -10.96
C VAL A 109 15.03 10.81 -11.68
N ARG A 110 15.73 11.95 -11.63
CA ARG A 110 17.03 12.10 -12.30
C ARG A 110 18.09 11.18 -11.69
N TRP A 111 19.03 10.77 -12.53
CA TRP A 111 20.22 10.00 -12.16
C TRP A 111 21.48 10.71 -12.66
N SER A 112 22.65 10.36 -12.11
CA SER A 112 23.93 10.93 -12.53
C SER A 112 24.31 10.47 -13.94
N LYS A 113 25.06 11.30 -14.67
CA LYS A 113 25.44 11.00 -16.07
C LYS A 113 26.28 9.74 -16.21
N GLU A 114 27.00 9.37 -15.15
CA GLU A 114 27.87 8.21 -15.08
C GLU A 114 27.09 6.91 -14.81
N ALA A 115 25.87 7.00 -14.24
CA ALA A 115 25.11 5.84 -13.79
C ALA A 115 24.86 4.78 -14.87
N PRO A 116 24.43 5.11 -16.11
CA PRO A 116 24.18 4.11 -17.15
C PRO A 116 25.42 3.25 -17.46
N GLN A 117 26.57 3.91 -17.66
CA GLN A 117 27.81 3.21 -17.98
C GLN A 117 28.29 2.31 -16.84
N GLN A 118 28.07 2.72 -15.59
CA GLN A 118 28.49 1.91 -14.44
C GLN A 118 27.55 0.72 -14.20
N TRP A 119 26.23 0.90 -14.38
CA TRP A 119 25.28 -0.21 -14.34
C TRP A 119 25.55 -1.23 -15.45
N ASP A 120 25.80 -0.77 -16.68
CA ASP A 120 26.15 -1.66 -17.80
C ASP A 120 27.38 -2.52 -17.53
N ARG A 121 28.37 -1.98 -16.80
CA ARG A 121 29.56 -2.74 -16.43
C ARG A 121 29.24 -3.85 -15.45
N ILE A 122 28.36 -3.62 -14.47
CA ILE A 122 28.01 -4.64 -13.47
C ILE A 122 27.04 -5.68 -14.06
N LEU A 123 26.06 -5.26 -14.86
CA LEU A 123 25.10 -6.17 -15.49
C LEU A 123 25.75 -7.12 -16.50
N LYS A 124 26.92 -6.77 -17.05
CA LYS A 124 27.72 -7.65 -17.93
C LYS A 124 28.59 -8.66 -17.18
N GLN A 125 28.75 -8.51 -15.86
CA GLN A 125 29.50 -9.48 -15.07
C GLN A 125 28.71 -10.79 -14.95
N ASP A 126 29.43 -11.85 -14.60
CA ASP A 126 28.84 -13.16 -14.35
C ASP A 126 27.73 -13.05 -13.27
N PRO A 127 26.47 -13.40 -13.60
CA PRO A 127 25.34 -13.24 -12.70
C PRO A 127 25.45 -14.13 -11.45
N THR A 128 26.31 -15.15 -11.45
CA THR A 128 26.54 -16.01 -10.28
C THR A 128 27.49 -15.40 -9.24
N LYS A 129 28.18 -14.31 -9.59
CA LYS A 129 29.15 -13.67 -8.71
C LYS A 129 28.50 -12.64 -7.80
N LYS A 130 28.89 -12.67 -6.52
CA LYS A 130 28.50 -11.67 -5.54
C LYS A 130 29.27 -10.38 -5.78
N VAL A 131 28.55 -9.29 -5.97
CA VAL A 131 29.13 -7.93 -5.99
C VAL A 131 29.19 -7.41 -4.54
N PRO A 132 30.17 -6.61 -4.12
CA PRO A 132 30.16 -6.00 -2.79
C PRO A 132 28.92 -5.11 -2.58
N PHE A 133 28.28 -5.21 -1.40
CA PHE A 133 27.07 -4.42 -1.10
C PHE A 133 27.31 -2.91 -1.21
N THR A 134 28.48 -2.44 -0.77
CA THR A 134 28.90 -1.04 -0.85
C THR A 134 28.91 -0.50 -2.28
N GLU A 135 29.33 -1.33 -3.24
CA GLU A 135 29.36 -0.94 -4.65
C GLU A 135 27.95 -0.87 -5.24
N VAL A 136 27.10 -1.85 -4.94
CA VAL A 136 25.69 -1.84 -5.38
C VAL A 136 24.95 -0.63 -4.78
N ALA A 137 25.13 -0.37 -3.47
CA ALA A 137 24.54 0.78 -2.80
C ALA A 137 25.02 2.11 -3.40
N ARG A 138 26.31 2.21 -3.76
CA ARG A 138 26.88 3.39 -4.44
C ARG A 138 26.21 3.62 -5.79
N LEU A 139 25.96 2.57 -6.58
CA LEU A 139 25.29 2.68 -7.87
C LEU A 139 23.82 3.06 -7.73
N VAL A 140 23.10 2.45 -6.79
CA VAL A 140 21.73 2.86 -6.48
C VAL A 140 21.71 4.33 -6.08
N ARG A 141 22.67 4.83 -5.29
CA ARG A 141 22.80 6.25 -4.94
C ARG A 141 23.02 7.16 -6.16
N LEU A 142 23.81 6.74 -7.15
CA LEU A 142 23.96 7.50 -8.41
C LEU A 142 22.66 7.53 -9.25
N GLY A 143 21.75 6.59 -9.00
CA GLY A 143 20.45 6.49 -9.64
C GLY A 143 20.38 5.33 -10.62
N VAL A 144 19.15 4.90 -10.89
CA VAL A 144 18.85 3.73 -11.74
C VAL A 144 18.26 4.21 -13.07
N PRO A 145 18.93 3.96 -14.21
CA PRO A 145 18.41 4.33 -15.53
C PRO A 145 17.08 3.64 -15.82
N MET A 146 16.08 4.41 -16.23
CA MET A 146 14.70 3.93 -16.41
C MET A 146 14.59 2.69 -17.31
N LYS A 147 15.31 2.67 -18.44
CA LYS A 147 15.27 1.57 -19.41
C LYS A 147 15.88 0.26 -18.92
N ARG A 148 16.74 0.30 -17.89
CA ARG A 148 17.41 -0.89 -17.33
C ARG A 148 16.85 -1.26 -15.96
N ARG A 149 15.81 -0.58 -15.48
CA ARG A 149 15.34 -0.70 -14.10
C ARG A 149 14.81 -2.10 -13.78
N GLY A 150 14.06 -2.73 -14.67
CA GLY A 150 13.61 -4.12 -14.49
C GLY A 150 14.76 -5.10 -14.35
N GLU A 151 15.74 -5.05 -15.28
CA GLU A 151 16.96 -5.86 -15.21
C GLU A 151 17.74 -5.61 -13.92
N ILE A 152 17.80 -4.35 -13.45
CA ILE A 152 18.50 -3.98 -12.22
C ILE A 152 17.76 -4.53 -10.99
N TRP A 153 16.44 -4.49 -10.95
CA TRP A 153 15.67 -5.11 -9.85
C TRP A 153 15.86 -6.64 -9.83
N MET A 154 15.85 -7.30 -11.00
CA MET A 154 16.16 -8.72 -11.11
C MET A 154 17.59 -9.03 -10.65
N PHE A 155 18.56 -8.19 -11.01
CA PHE A 155 19.93 -8.28 -10.52
C PHE A 155 20.01 -8.13 -9.00
N LEU A 156 19.34 -7.13 -8.41
CA LEU A 156 19.32 -6.91 -6.96
C LEU A 156 18.70 -8.10 -6.22
N MET A 157 17.59 -8.63 -6.72
CA MET A 157 16.97 -9.87 -6.22
C MET A 157 17.97 -11.04 -6.24
N ASN A 158 18.64 -11.26 -7.36
CA ASN A 158 19.65 -12.33 -7.47
C ASN A 158 20.83 -12.09 -6.50
N GLN A 159 21.32 -10.86 -6.36
CA GLN A 159 22.36 -10.54 -5.38
C GLN A 159 21.92 -10.80 -3.94
N TYR A 160 20.65 -10.56 -3.60
CA TYR A 160 20.09 -10.95 -2.30
C TYR A 160 20.14 -12.48 -2.13
N GLN A 161 19.64 -13.23 -3.11
CA GLN A 161 19.62 -14.70 -3.06
C GLN A 161 21.02 -15.29 -2.91
N LEU A 162 22.01 -14.77 -3.65
CA LEU A 162 23.41 -15.19 -3.50
C LEU A 162 23.97 -14.89 -2.11
N ARG A 163 23.60 -13.77 -1.47
CA ARG A 163 24.10 -13.43 -0.13
C ARG A 163 23.49 -14.31 0.96
N TYR A 164 22.19 -14.55 0.90
CA TYR A 164 21.43 -15.15 2.00
C TYR A 164 21.00 -16.61 1.74
N GLY A 165 21.30 -17.17 0.58
CA GLY A 165 21.01 -18.58 0.24
C GLY A 165 19.52 -18.91 0.17
N THR A 166 18.64 -17.91 0.13
CA THR A 166 17.18 -18.08 0.21
C THR A 166 16.55 -18.09 -1.17
N SER A 167 16.21 -19.27 -1.69
CA SER A 167 15.41 -19.40 -2.91
C SER A 167 13.92 -19.24 -2.58
N PHE A 168 13.37 -18.03 -2.75
CA PHE A 168 11.93 -17.68 -2.64
C PHE A 168 11.15 -18.23 -1.43
N GLN A 169 11.84 -18.73 -0.40
CA GLN A 169 11.20 -19.21 0.81
C GLN A 169 10.70 -18.01 1.63
N PRO A 170 9.44 -18.05 2.10
CA PRO A 170 8.92 -17.04 3.01
C PRO A 170 9.82 -16.94 4.24
N VAL A 171 10.23 -15.72 4.58
CA VAL A 171 10.89 -15.43 5.87
C VAL A 171 9.93 -15.68 7.04
N ASP A 172 8.64 -15.67 6.75
CA ASP A 172 7.59 -15.94 7.71
C ASP A 172 7.39 -17.46 7.92
N SER A 173 7.71 -17.94 9.13
CA SER A 173 7.50 -19.33 9.55
C SER A 173 6.02 -19.74 9.55
N ASP A 174 5.09 -18.78 9.54
CA ASP A 174 3.65 -19.05 9.54
C ASP A 174 3.03 -19.22 8.16
N PHE A 175 3.83 -19.16 7.10
CA PHE A 175 3.37 -19.57 5.78
C PHE A 175 3.02 -21.06 5.77
N ARG A 176 1.86 -21.39 5.18
CA ARG A 176 1.33 -22.77 5.09
C ARG A 176 1.05 -23.21 3.64
N GLY A 177 1.52 -22.45 2.64
CA GLY A 177 1.32 -22.74 1.22
C GLY A 177 2.50 -23.49 0.57
N ASP A 178 2.36 -23.81 -0.71
CA ASP A 178 3.47 -24.28 -1.55
C ASP A 178 4.08 -23.10 -2.32
N ALA A 179 5.24 -22.65 -1.85
CA ALA A 179 5.98 -21.52 -2.43
C ALA A 179 6.66 -21.87 -3.77
N ASN A 180 6.72 -23.15 -4.18
CA ASN A 180 7.41 -23.60 -5.38
C ASN A 180 6.49 -23.69 -6.61
N GLN A 181 5.22 -23.32 -6.48
CA GLN A 181 4.29 -23.31 -7.61
C GLN A 181 4.75 -22.34 -8.70
N THR A 182 4.76 -22.83 -9.94
CA THR A 182 5.10 -22.01 -11.12
C THR A 182 3.96 -21.05 -11.47
N TYR A 183 4.30 -19.89 -12.04
CA TYR A 183 3.33 -18.91 -12.52
C TYR A 183 2.29 -19.53 -13.46
N ARG A 184 2.75 -20.29 -14.45
CA ARG A 184 1.89 -21.00 -15.42
C ARG A 184 0.95 -22.00 -14.75
N GLY A 185 1.42 -22.74 -13.76
CA GLY A 185 0.62 -23.69 -12.99
C GLY A 185 -0.44 -23.03 -12.11
N LEU A 186 -0.22 -21.78 -11.69
CA LEU A 186 -1.21 -21.01 -10.93
C LEU A 186 -2.27 -20.41 -11.86
N LEU A 187 -1.89 -19.93 -13.04
CA LEU A 187 -2.83 -19.33 -13.99
C LEU A 187 -3.90 -20.30 -14.50
N SER A 188 -3.62 -21.60 -14.54
CA SER A 188 -4.60 -22.62 -14.95
C SER A 188 -5.71 -22.86 -13.91
N GLN A 189 -5.54 -22.39 -12.67
CA GLN A 189 -6.51 -22.57 -11.59
C GLN A 189 -7.55 -21.44 -11.59
N LEU A 190 -8.65 -21.63 -10.87
CA LEU A 190 -9.69 -20.62 -10.64
C LEU A 190 -9.47 -19.94 -9.28
N SER A 191 -9.51 -18.61 -9.25
CA SER A 191 -9.43 -17.83 -8.02
C SER A 191 -10.83 -17.36 -7.60
N THR A 192 -11.10 -17.35 -6.30
CA THR A 192 -12.34 -16.79 -5.74
C THR A 192 -12.31 -15.26 -5.61
N GLN A 193 -11.15 -14.64 -5.78
CA GLN A 193 -10.92 -13.20 -5.57
C GLN A 193 -11.01 -12.37 -6.86
N GLN A 194 -11.50 -12.95 -7.96
CA GLN A 194 -11.57 -12.27 -9.26
C GLN A 194 -12.33 -10.94 -9.19
N HIS A 195 -13.44 -10.90 -8.44
CA HIS A 195 -14.25 -9.70 -8.33
C HIS A 195 -13.47 -8.54 -7.68
N GLU A 196 -12.82 -8.79 -6.54
CA GLU A 196 -12.02 -7.79 -5.82
C GLU A 196 -10.85 -7.29 -6.67
N ILE A 197 -10.18 -8.20 -7.38
CA ILE A 197 -9.09 -7.88 -8.31
C ILE A 197 -9.60 -6.96 -9.44
N PHE A 198 -10.72 -7.29 -10.08
CA PHE A 198 -11.26 -6.48 -11.19
C PHE A 198 -11.64 -5.06 -10.77
N VAL A 199 -12.18 -4.88 -9.56
CA VAL A 199 -12.54 -3.55 -9.03
C VAL A 199 -11.31 -2.65 -8.92
N ASP A 200 -10.21 -3.19 -8.40
CA ASP A 200 -8.99 -2.41 -8.18
C ASP A 200 -8.19 -2.18 -9.47
N ILE A 201 -8.21 -3.10 -10.43
CA ILE A 201 -7.56 -2.91 -11.74
C ILE A 201 -8.04 -1.63 -12.42
N GLY A 202 -9.35 -1.38 -12.42
CA GLY A 202 -9.92 -0.18 -13.04
C GLY A 202 -9.47 1.15 -12.38
N ARG A 203 -8.95 1.09 -11.15
CA ARG A 203 -8.46 2.24 -10.38
C ARG A 203 -6.93 2.29 -10.31
N THR A 204 -6.23 1.28 -10.86
CA THR A 204 -4.77 1.17 -10.79
C THR A 204 -4.15 1.87 -11.99
N PHE A 205 -3.50 3.01 -11.74
CA PHE A 205 -2.88 3.86 -12.77
C PHE A 205 -3.80 4.14 -13.99
N PRO A 206 -5.04 4.61 -13.78
CA PRO A 206 -6.06 4.69 -14.85
C PRO A 206 -5.69 5.68 -15.96
N SER A 207 -4.83 6.66 -15.68
CA SER A 207 -4.32 7.62 -16.66
C SER A 207 -3.08 7.13 -17.41
N HIS A 208 -2.48 6.01 -17.01
CA HIS A 208 -1.28 5.50 -17.66
C HIS A 208 -1.63 4.74 -18.95
N PRO A 209 -1.00 5.04 -20.11
CA PRO A 209 -1.41 4.48 -21.40
C PRO A 209 -1.46 2.95 -21.47
N TYR A 210 -0.59 2.27 -20.72
CA TYR A 210 -0.58 0.80 -20.65
C TYR A 210 -1.82 0.20 -19.94
N TYR A 211 -2.46 0.96 -19.04
CA TYR A 211 -3.58 0.51 -18.20
C TYR A 211 -4.90 1.26 -18.48
N SER A 212 -4.87 2.34 -19.26
CA SER A 212 -6.01 3.27 -19.40
C SER A 212 -7.20 2.68 -20.15
N GLN A 213 -6.96 1.75 -21.07
CA GLN A 213 -8.03 1.09 -21.81
C GLN A 213 -8.57 -0.12 -21.02
N TYR A 214 -9.90 -0.17 -20.88
CA TYR A 214 -10.61 -1.26 -20.22
C TYR A 214 -10.29 -2.61 -20.89
N LEU A 215 -9.90 -3.59 -20.06
CA LEU A 215 -9.47 -4.93 -20.50
C LEU A 215 -8.36 -4.89 -21.57
N SER A 216 -7.51 -3.86 -21.54
CA SER A 216 -6.27 -3.82 -22.32
C SER A 216 -5.32 -4.95 -21.91
N ILE A 217 -4.31 -5.18 -22.77
CA ILE A 217 -3.23 -6.13 -22.47
C ILE A 217 -2.62 -5.85 -21.09
N GLY A 218 -2.39 -4.57 -20.73
CA GLY A 218 -1.86 -4.23 -19.41
C GLY A 218 -2.79 -4.58 -18.25
N GLN A 219 -4.10 -4.31 -18.37
CA GLN A 219 -5.07 -4.69 -17.34
C GLN A 219 -5.21 -6.22 -17.20
N LEU A 220 -5.19 -6.96 -18.31
CA LEU A 220 -5.25 -8.42 -18.30
C LEU A 220 -3.98 -9.05 -17.72
N SER A 221 -2.80 -8.52 -18.06
CA SER A 221 -1.54 -8.95 -17.47
C SER A 221 -1.48 -8.66 -15.97
N LEU A 222 -1.98 -7.50 -15.54
CA LEU A 222 -2.12 -7.17 -14.11
C LEU A 222 -3.09 -8.13 -13.40
N PHE A 223 -4.22 -8.46 -14.04
CA PHE A 223 -5.16 -9.45 -13.52
C PHE A 223 -4.51 -10.82 -13.33
N ASN A 224 -3.77 -11.31 -14.33
CA ASN A 224 -3.10 -12.61 -14.28
C ASN A 224 -2.07 -12.64 -13.15
N LEU A 225 -1.26 -11.58 -13.02
CA LEU A 225 -0.25 -11.45 -11.98
C LEU A 225 -0.87 -11.51 -10.57
N LEU A 226 -1.93 -10.72 -10.34
CA LEU A 226 -2.64 -10.68 -9.07
C LEU A 226 -3.37 -11.99 -8.77
N LYS A 227 -4.02 -12.58 -9.77
CA LYS A 227 -4.69 -13.89 -9.67
C LYS A 227 -3.68 -14.97 -9.26
N ALA A 228 -2.53 -15.03 -9.91
CA ALA A 228 -1.51 -16.03 -9.60
C ALA A 228 -0.98 -15.86 -8.17
N TYR A 229 -0.71 -14.62 -7.74
CA TYR A 229 -0.30 -14.35 -6.36
C TYR A 229 -1.38 -14.78 -5.34
N SER A 230 -2.63 -14.45 -5.61
CA SER A 230 -3.79 -14.79 -4.77
C SER A 230 -3.94 -16.30 -4.54
N LEU A 231 -3.56 -17.09 -5.54
CA LEU A 231 -3.57 -18.56 -5.48
C LEU A 231 -2.32 -19.14 -4.79
N LEU A 232 -1.17 -18.46 -4.95
CA LEU A 232 0.10 -18.84 -4.32
C LEU A 232 0.04 -18.67 -2.80
N ASP A 233 -0.40 -17.49 -2.34
CA ASP A 233 -0.49 -17.15 -0.92
C ASP A 233 -1.96 -17.00 -0.51
N ARG A 234 -2.64 -18.11 -0.23
CA ARG A 234 -4.07 -18.10 0.15
C ARG A 234 -4.36 -17.45 1.51
N GLN A 235 -3.34 -17.27 2.37
CA GLN A 235 -3.51 -16.60 3.66
C GLN A 235 -3.71 -15.10 3.47
N VAL A 236 -2.98 -14.49 2.54
CA VAL A 236 -3.21 -13.12 2.09
C VAL A 236 -4.34 -13.07 1.07
N GLY A 237 -4.25 -13.92 0.05
CA GLY A 237 -5.12 -13.90 -1.10
C GLY A 237 -4.93 -12.62 -1.91
N TYR A 238 -5.98 -11.80 -1.99
CA TYR A 238 -5.93 -10.47 -2.56
C TYR A 238 -6.25 -9.45 -1.46
N CYS A 239 -5.41 -8.44 -1.34
CA CYS A 239 -5.61 -7.32 -0.43
C CYS A 239 -5.67 -6.02 -1.22
N GLN A 240 -6.61 -5.14 -0.86
CA GLN A 240 -6.80 -3.86 -1.54
C GLN A 240 -5.50 -3.05 -1.56
N GLY A 241 -5.16 -2.50 -2.73
CA GLY A 241 -3.93 -1.74 -2.94
C GLY A 241 -2.74 -2.56 -3.46
N LEU A 242 -2.78 -3.89 -3.37
CA LEU A 242 -1.73 -4.77 -3.91
C LEU A 242 -1.61 -4.64 -5.44
N SER A 243 -2.69 -4.28 -6.13
CA SER A 243 -2.70 -3.99 -7.57
C SER A 243 -1.70 -2.92 -7.97
N PHE A 244 -1.47 -1.89 -7.14
CA PHE A 244 -0.49 -0.85 -7.45
C PHE A 244 0.94 -1.38 -7.39
N VAL A 245 1.25 -2.27 -6.45
CA VAL A 245 2.56 -2.93 -6.34
C VAL A 245 2.80 -3.82 -7.55
N ALA A 246 1.84 -4.67 -7.90
CA ALA A 246 1.92 -5.51 -9.09
C ALA A 246 2.03 -4.67 -10.39
N GLY A 247 1.26 -3.59 -10.47
CA GLY A 247 1.22 -2.71 -11.63
C GLY A 247 2.54 -1.98 -11.89
N ILE A 248 3.22 -1.47 -10.85
CA ILE A 248 4.53 -0.82 -11.05
C ILE A 248 5.60 -1.83 -11.46
N LEU A 249 5.57 -3.07 -10.94
CA LEU A 249 6.52 -4.12 -11.37
C LEU A 249 6.35 -4.45 -12.85
N LEU A 250 5.12 -4.65 -13.30
CA LEU A 250 4.78 -5.01 -14.68
C LEU A 250 5.17 -3.93 -15.70
N LEU A 251 5.22 -2.65 -15.29
CA LEU A 251 5.72 -1.56 -16.15
C LEU A 251 7.22 -1.64 -16.42
N HIS A 252 8.01 -2.36 -15.63
CA HIS A 252 9.48 -2.33 -15.71
C HIS A 252 10.12 -3.58 -16.28
N VAL A 253 9.35 -4.66 -16.42
CA VAL A 253 9.84 -5.95 -16.95
C VAL A 253 9.12 -6.31 -18.25
N ASP A 254 9.75 -7.14 -19.06
CA ASP A 254 9.25 -7.53 -20.36
C ASP A 254 8.17 -8.62 -20.24
N SER A 255 8.31 -9.52 -19.27
CA SER A 255 7.41 -10.67 -19.08
C SER A 255 6.62 -10.64 -17.76
N GLU A 256 5.43 -11.25 -17.77
CA GLU A 256 4.64 -11.46 -16.54
C GLU A 256 5.34 -12.40 -15.55
N ASP A 257 6.08 -13.39 -16.07
CA ASP A 257 6.86 -14.33 -15.27
C ASP A 257 7.93 -13.58 -14.43
N GLU A 258 8.68 -12.64 -15.01
CA GLU A 258 9.63 -11.80 -14.26
C GLU A 258 8.94 -10.91 -13.22
N ALA A 259 7.80 -10.32 -13.58
CA ALA A 259 7.02 -9.49 -12.64
C ALA A 259 6.56 -10.32 -11.44
N PHE A 260 6.17 -11.57 -11.68
CA PHE A 260 5.76 -12.52 -10.65
C PHE A 260 6.92 -12.92 -9.75
N GLU A 261 8.12 -13.19 -10.28
CA GLU A 261 9.30 -13.49 -9.46
C GLU A 261 9.72 -12.30 -8.59
N LEU A 262 9.72 -11.09 -9.14
CA LEU A 262 9.94 -9.85 -8.38
C LEU A 262 8.89 -9.68 -7.27
N MET A 263 7.61 -9.88 -7.58
CA MET A 263 6.52 -9.79 -6.60
C MET A 263 6.68 -10.85 -5.50
N ARG A 264 6.99 -12.10 -5.86
CA ARG A 264 7.28 -13.17 -4.88
C ARG A 264 8.42 -12.80 -3.96
N HIS A 265 9.50 -12.24 -4.51
CA HIS A 265 10.64 -11.80 -3.73
C HIS A 265 10.25 -10.72 -2.70
N LEU A 266 9.50 -9.69 -3.11
CA LEU A 266 9.02 -8.66 -2.19
C LEU A 266 8.15 -9.26 -1.08
N MET A 267 7.19 -10.12 -1.46
CA MET A 267 6.20 -10.65 -0.52
C MET A 267 6.81 -11.65 0.46
N PHE A 268 7.70 -12.54 -0.01
CA PHE A 268 8.27 -13.62 0.79
C PHE A 268 9.64 -13.31 1.39
N ASN A 269 10.60 -12.87 0.57
CA ASN A 269 11.97 -12.66 1.04
C ASN A 269 12.12 -11.36 1.83
N PHE A 270 11.41 -10.29 1.47
CA PHE A 270 11.38 -9.06 2.27
C PHE A 270 10.22 -9.01 3.26
N GLY A 271 9.37 -10.04 3.27
CA GLY A 271 8.27 -10.16 4.24
C GLY A 271 7.15 -9.14 4.05
N LEU A 272 7.04 -8.51 2.87
CA LEU A 272 5.99 -7.51 2.60
C LEU A 272 4.59 -8.11 2.77
N ARG A 273 4.40 -9.42 2.58
CA ARG A 273 3.12 -10.11 2.78
C ARG A 273 2.48 -9.87 4.14
N LYS A 274 3.30 -9.67 5.19
CA LYS A 274 2.82 -9.61 6.57
C LYS A 274 1.81 -8.47 6.77
N GLN A 275 2.03 -7.33 6.10
CA GLN A 275 1.13 -6.16 6.20
C GLN A 275 -0.20 -6.35 5.46
N TYR A 276 -0.30 -7.36 4.59
CA TYR A 276 -1.51 -7.69 3.82
C TYR A 276 -2.29 -8.86 4.41
N LEU A 277 -1.81 -9.45 5.51
CA LEU A 277 -2.55 -10.50 6.21
C LEU A 277 -3.87 -9.94 6.77
N PRO A 278 -4.97 -10.72 6.81
CA PRO A 278 -6.28 -10.22 7.22
C PRO A 278 -6.37 -9.59 8.62
N SER A 279 -5.45 -9.93 9.54
CA SER A 279 -5.42 -9.32 10.88
C SER A 279 -4.88 -7.90 10.88
N MET A 280 -4.12 -7.50 9.85
CA MET A 280 -3.44 -6.20 9.75
C MET A 280 -2.46 -5.90 10.89
N ASP A 281 -2.05 -6.91 11.66
CA ASP A 281 -1.18 -6.71 12.84
C ASP A 281 0.16 -6.07 12.45
N ALA A 282 0.78 -6.54 11.37
CA ALA A 282 2.03 -5.98 10.89
C ALA A 282 1.86 -4.54 10.39
N LEU A 283 0.73 -4.20 9.76
CA LEU A 283 0.44 -2.82 9.38
C LEU A 283 0.28 -1.92 10.61
N HIS A 284 -0.45 -2.37 11.64
CA HIS A 284 -0.58 -1.61 12.88
C HIS A 284 0.77 -1.41 13.58
N LEU A 285 1.64 -2.42 13.60
CA LEU A 285 3.02 -2.30 14.08
C LEU A 285 3.79 -1.25 13.26
N GLN A 286 3.70 -1.28 11.92
CA GLN A 286 4.38 -0.30 11.07
C GLN A 286 3.89 1.14 11.35
N LEU A 287 2.58 1.34 11.53
CA LEU A 287 2.02 2.66 11.87
C LEU A 287 2.46 3.13 13.26
N TYR A 288 2.59 2.22 14.21
CA TYR A 288 3.18 2.50 15.52
C TYR A 288 4.66 2.89 15.41
N GLN A 289 5.46 2.13 14.65
CA GLN A 289 6.86 2.44 14.36
C GLN A 289 7.00 3.82 13.71
N MET A 290 6.10 4.19 12.80
CA MET A 290 6.08 5.53 12.19
C MET A 290 5.83 6.63 13.24
N THR A 291 4.90 6.40 14.17
CA THR A 291 4.64 7.31 15.30
C THR A 291 5.91 7.49 16.14
N ARG A 292 6.60 6.39 16.48
CA ARG A 292 7.82 6.43 17.28
C ARG A 292 8.98 7.10 16.56
N LEU A 293 9.14 6.85 15.27
CA LEU A 293 10.16 7.52 14.44
C LEU A 293 9.94 9.04 14.41
N LEU A 294 8.69 9.50 14.24
CA LEU A 294 8.40 10.93 14.29
C LEU A 294 8.72 11.50 15.67
N ARG A 295 8.34 10.83 16.75
CA ARG A 295 8.64 11.28 18.12
C ARG A 295 10.15 11.43 18.35
N ASP A 296 10.94 10.46 17.92
CA ASP A 296 12.36 10.37 18.24
C ASP A 296 13.24 11.22 17.29
N HIS A 297 12.84 11.42 16.03
CA HIS A 297 13.64 12.13 15.02
C HIS A 297 13.04 13.46 14.55
N GLU A 298 11.71 13.60 14.55
CA GLU A 298 10.97 14.74 14.00
C GLU A 298 9.95 15.27 15.03
N PHE A 299 10.43 15.52 16.26
CA PHE A 299 9.56 15.82 17.41
C PHE A 299 8.59 16.99 17.19
N GLN A 300 9.00 18.01 16.43
CA GLN A 300 8.13 19.15 16.10
C GLN A 300 6.91 18.73 15.27
N ILE A 301 7.10 17.81 14.31
CA ILE A 301 6.00 17.25 13.53
C ILE A 301 5.13 16.36 14.42
N PHE A 302 5.76 15.52 15.26
CA PHE A 302 5.04 14.66 16.19
C PHE A 302 4.15 15.45 17.15
N ASP A 303 4.68 16.47 17.83
CA ASP A 303 3.94 17.31 18.77
C ASP A 303 2.80 18.08 18.08
N HIS A 304 3.04 18.56 16.85
CA HIS A 304 2.01 19.22 16.06
C HIS A 304 0.89 18.24 15.66
N PHE A 305 1.22 17.04 15.19
CA PHE A 305 0.24 16.00 14.89
C PHE A 305 -0.54 15.56 16.13
N ASP A 306 0.11 15.38 17.29
CA ASP A 306 -0.56 15.00 18.55
C ASP A 306 -1.56 16.09 19.00
N LYS A 307 -1.19 17.38 18.89
CA LYS A 307 -2.10 18.51 19.18
C LYS A 307 -3.32 18.57 18.28
N HIS A 308 -3.23 18.05 17.07
CA HIS A 308 -4.31 18.00 16.09
C HIS A 308 -4.95 16.60 15.98
N ASP A 309 -4.66 15.67 16.89
CA ASP A 309 -5.17 14.29 16.89
C ASP A 309 -4.90 13.52 15.58
N ILE A 310 -3.77 13.80 14.91
CA ILE A 310 -3.37 13.16 13.66
C ILE A 310 -2.50 11.93 13.93
N SER A 311 -3.08 10.74 13.76
CA SER A 311 -2.36 9.47 13.81
C SER A 311 -1.84 9.06 12.42
N PRO A 312 -0.69 8.35 12.32
CA PRO A 312 -0.23 7.77 11.06
C PRO A 312 -1.25 6.91 10.33
N SER A 313 -2.23 6.31 11.04
CA SER A 313 -3.32 5.55 10.40
C SER A 313 -4.15 6.39 9.41
N LEU A 314 -4.20 7.72 9.58
CA LEU A 314 -4.97 8.62 8.72
C LEU A 314 -4.31 8.90 7.37
N TYR A 315 -2.97 8.83 7.29
CA TYR A 315 -2.23 9.24 6.09
C TYR A 315 -1.25 8.19 5.56
N ALA A 316 -0.66 7.36 6.44
CA ALA A 316 0.43 6.46 6.07
C ALA A 316 -0.04 5.06 5.66
N ALA A 317 -1.26 4.64 6.01
CA ALA A 317 -1.76 3.31 5.62
C ALA A 317 -1.69 3.09 4.08
N PRO A 318 -2.10 4.05 3.22
CA PRO A 318 -1.89 3.95 1.77
C PRO A 318 -0.41 3.87 1.37
N TRP A 319 0.51 4.51 2.10
CA TRP A 319 1.93 4.51 1.78
C TRP A 319 2.53 3.11 1.94
N PHE A 320 2.20 2.41 3.03
CA PHE A 320 2.61 1.03 3.25
C PHE A 320 1.92 0.08 2.28
N LEU A 321 0.58 0.12 2.18
CA LEU A 321 -0.20 -0.84 1.39
C LEU A 321 -0.03 -0.69 -0.12
N THR A 322 0.35 0.48 -0.63
CA THR A 322 0.55 0.71 -2.07
C THR A 322 1.98 1.04 -2.44
N LEU A 323 2.92 1.02 -1.48
CA LEU A 323 4.29 1.50 -1.66
C LEU A 323 4.31 2.91 -2.27
N PHE A 324 3.48 3.80 -1.71
CA PHE A 324 3.22 5.17 -2.18
C PHE A 324 2.52 5.31 -3.54
N ALA A 325 2.33 4.22 -4.29
CA ALA A 325 1.95 4.28 -5.69
C ALA A 325 0.53 4.76 -6.00
N SER A 326 -0.36 4.76 -5.00
CA SER A 326 -1.71 5.33 -5.16
C SER A 326 -1.74 6.86 -5.12
N GLN A 327 -0.73 7.51 -4.54
CA GLN A 327 -0.73 8.96 -4.29
C GLN A 327 0.47 9.69 -4.92
N PHE A 328 1.59 8.99 -5.17
CA PHE A 328 2.84 9.59 -5.63
C PHE A 328 3.11 9.30 -7.11
N PRO A 329 3.83 10.19 -7.83
CA PRO A 329 4.20 9.96 -9.21
C PRO A 329 5.00 8.66 -9.41
N LEU A 330 4.78 7.97 -10.53
CA LEU A 330 5.46 6.69 -10.85
C LEU A 330 6.99 6.76 -10.76
N GLY A 331 7.59 7.91 -11.11
CA GLY A 331 9.03 8.12 -10.95
C GLY A 331 9.50 8.00 -9.51
N PHE A 332 8.77 8.59 -8.56
CA PHE A 332 9.05 8.50 -7.13
C PHE A 332 8.94 7.05 -6.64
N VAL A 333 7.86 6.37 -7.02
CA VAL A 333 7.58 4.98 -6.64
C VAL A 333 8.65 4.04 -7.15
N ALA A 334 9.03 4.19 -8.43
CA ALA A 334 10.10 3.38 -9.03
C ALA A 334 11.44 3.62 -8.32
N ARG A 335 11.71 4.87 -7.89
CA ARG A 335 12.90 5.19 -7.12
C ARG A 335 12.87 4.60 -5.71
N LEU A 336 11.71 4.58 -5.04
CA LEU A 336 11.52 3.89 -3.77
C LEU A 336 11.76 2.39 -3.92
N LEU A 337 11.29 1.76 -5.01
CA LEU A 337 11.54 0.35 -5.28
C LEU A 337 13.02 0.03 -5.49
N ASP A 338 13.81 0.93 -6.10
CA ASP A 338 15.27 0.76 -6.16
C ASP A 338 15.88 0.59 -4.75
N LEU A 339 15.38 1.35 -3.77
CA LEU A 339 15.81 1.24 -2.38
C LEU A 339 15.26 -0.04 -1.73
N ILE A 340 13.98 -0.37 -1.94
CA ILE A 340 13.38 -1.60 -1.39
C ILE A 340 14.15 -2.83 -1.86
N TYR A 341 14.51 -2.94 -3.14
CA TYR A 341 15.32 -4.08 -3.63
C TYR A 341 16.77 -4.08 -3.13
N LEU A 342 17.27 -2.95 -2.62
CA LEU A 342 18.60 -2.88 -2.03
C LEU A 342 18.62 -3.21 -0.54
N ILE A 343 17.74 -2.58 0.25
CA ILE A 343 17.77 -2.64 1.72
C ILE A 343 16.52 -3.27 2.36
N GLY A 344 15.52 -3.64 1.57
CA GLY A 344 14.26 -4.23 2.04
C GLY A 344 13.20 -3.20 2.41
N ILE A 345 12.13 -3.67 3.08
CA ILE A 345 10.96 -2.85 3.44
C ILE A 345 11.26 -1.68 4.38
N GLU A 346 12.43 -1.66 5.04
CA GLU A 346 12.87 -0.51 5.86
C GLU A 346 13.00 0.78 5.03
N ALA A 347 13.18 0.67 3.71
CA ALA A 347 13.21 1.80 2.80
C ALA A 347 11.93 2.66 2.88
N ILE A 348 10.77 2.03 3.13
CA ILE A 348 9.48 2.72 3.25
C ILE A 348 9.53 3.71 4.42
N PHE A 349 10.05 3.28 5.57
CA PHE A 349 10.20 4.13 6.75
C PHE A 349 11.22 5.24 6.54
N ARG A 350 12.38 4.91 5.97
CA ARG A 350 13.46 5.88 5.72
C ARG A 350 12.98 7.00 4.79
N VAL A 351 12.28 6.65 3.71
CA VAL A 351 11.70 7.61 2.76
C VAL A 351 10.56 8.39 3.41
N SER A 352 9.66 7.74 4.15
CA SER A 352 8.56 8.43 4.86
C SER A 352 9.08 9.51 5.82
N LEU A 353 10.08 9.17 6.64
CA LEU A 353 10.65 10.09 7.62
C LEU A 353 11.39 11.25 6.95
N THR A 354 12.21 10.96 5.93
CA THR A 354 12.97 11.98 5.20
C THR A 354 12.05 12.92 4.41
N LEU A 355 10.96 12.38 3.84
CA LEU A 355 9.94 13.15 3.13
C LEU A 355 9.22 14.12 4.07
N LEU A 356 8.80 13.65 5.25
CA LEU A 356 8.16 14.49 6.26
C LEU A 356 9.11 15.55 6.81
N ALA A 357 10.37 15.18 7.07
CA ALA A 357 11.40 16.12 7.50
C ALA A 357 11.64 17.23 6.48
N TYR A 358 11.64 16.91 5.18
CA TYR A 358 11.77 17.90 4.11
C TYR A 358 10.61 18.91 4.12
N HIS A 359 9.39 18.46 4.39
CA HIS A 359 8.20 19.30 4.45
C HIS A 359 7.89 19.88 5.83
N ARG A 360 8.80 19.75 6.80
CA ARG A 360 8.58 20.12 8.21
C ARG A 360 7.95 21.50 8.38
N SER A 361 8.55 22.54 7.80
CA SER A 361 8.05 23.91 7.96
C SER A 361 6.64 24.06 7.41
N SER A 362 6.37 23.55 6.21
CA SER A 362 5.05 23.63 5.58
C SER A 362 3.97 22.86 6.35
N ILE A 363 4.35 21.75 7.00
CA ILE A 363 3.43 21.01 7.87
C ILE A 363 3.09 21.81 9.12
N ILE A 364 4.10 22.40 9.78
CA ILE A 364 3.91 23.18 11.02
C ILE A 364 3.11 24.47 10.77
N ASP A 365 3.22 25.05 9.58
CA ASP A 365 2.49 26.25 9.19
C ASP A 365 0.97 26.00 9.01
N CYS A 366 0.54 24.74 8.93
CA CYS A 366 -0.87 24.38 8.80
C CYS A 366 -1.60 24.51 10.16
N ALA A 367 -2.64 25.34 10.23
CA ALA A 367 -3.29 25.70 11.50
C ALA A 367 -4.38 24.72 11.99
N SER A 368 -4.85 23.80 11.14
CA SER A 368 -5.96 22.88 11.47
C SER A 368 -5.73 21.49 10.88
N LEU A 369 -6.43 20.49 11.44
CA LEU A 369 -6.43 19.11 10.96
C LEU A 369 -6.73 19.03 9.46
N GLU A 370 -7.74 19.77 8.99
CA GLU A 370 -8.15 19.77 7.58
C GLU A 370 -7.01 20.25 6.68
N PHE A 371 -6.38 21.38 7.01
CA PHE A 371 -5.25 21.91 6.23
C PHE A 371 -4.04 20.99 6.24
N ILE A 372 -3.73 20.37 7.39
CA ILE A 372 -2.66 19.40 7.49
C ILE A 372 -2.96 18.20 6.58
N MET A 373 -4.16 17.62 6.66
CA MET A 373 -4.53 16.45 5.85
C MET A 373 -4.57 16.76 4.35
N ASP A 374 -5.01 17.96 3.97
CA ASP A 374 -4.96 18.43 2.59
C ASP A 374 -3.52 18.59 2.09
N PHE A 375 -2.63 19.16 2.93
CA PHE A 375 -1.20 19.24 2.62
C PHE A 375 -0.56 17.85 2.51
N MET A 376 -0.90 16.93 3.40
CA MET A 376 -0.40 15.55 3.38
C MET A 376 -0.80 14.80 2.11
N ARG A 377 -2.00 15.07 1.59
CA ARG A 377 -2.51 14.45 0.36
C ARG A 377 -1.90 15.08 -0.91
N ASP A 378 -1.89 16.40 -1.01
CA ASP A 378 -1.61 17.11 -2.26
C ASP A 378 -0.27 17.88 -2.25
N GLY A 379 0.24 18.24 -1.07
CA GLY A 379 1.46 19.02 -0.88
C GLY A 379 2.73 18.18 -0.95
N LEU A 380 2.74 16.96 -0.39
CA LEU A 380 3.93 16.11 -0.30
C LEU A 380 4.51 15.67 -1.65
N THR A 381 3.73 15.72 -2.72
CA THR A 381 4.19 15.35 -4.07
C THR A 381 4.85 16.52 -4.81
N LYS A 382 4.72 17.75 -4.30
CA LYS A 382 5.23 18.98 -4.92
C LYS A 382 6.70 19.19 -4.58
N ILE A 383 7.55 18.36 -5.18
CA ILE A 383 9.01 18.37 -4.98
C ILE A 383 9.69 18.49 -6.35
N ASP A 384 10.65 19.40 -6.48
CA ASP A 384 11.46 19.50 -7.68
C ASP A 384 12.46 18.34 -7.80
N ASP A 385 12.97 18.11 -9.01
CA ASP A 385 13.84 16.98 -9.31
C ASP A 385 15.13 16.97 -8.45
N GLN A 386 15.68 18.13 -8.09
CA GLN A 386 16.95 18.21 -7.35
C GLN A 386 16.74 17.82 -5.89
N ASN A 387 15.72 18.39 -5.26
CA ASN A 387 15.37 18.05 -3.88
C ASN A 387 14.89 16.60 -3.77
N LEU A 388 14.21 16.06 -4.79
CA LEU A 388 13.80 14.67 -4.78
C LEU A 388 15.00 13.70 -4.80
N VAL A 389 16.04 13.99 -5.60
CA VAL A 389 17.30 13.22 -5.55
C VAL A 389 17.95 13.30 -4.18
N LYS A 390 17.95 14.49 -3.56
CA LYS A 390 18.48 14.69 -2.21
C LYS A 390 17.73 13.86 -1.18
N ILE A 391 16.39 13.90 -1.17
CA ILE A 391 15.55 13.12 -0.24
C ILE A 391 15.87 11.62 -0.33
N PHE A 392 15.99 11.06 -1.53
CA PHE A 392 16.33 9.64 -1.66
C PHE A 392 17.76 9.31 -1.21
N ASN A 393 18.71 10.22 -1.41
CA ASN A 393 20.09 10.03 -0.95
C ASN A 393 20.19 10.12 0.58
N ASP A 394 19.49 11.07 1.19
CA ASP A 394 19.40 11.22 2.64
C ASP A 394 18.70 9.99 3.26
N ALA A 395 17.60 9.51 2.64
CA ALA A 395 16.92 8.28 3.06
C ALA A 395 17.82 7.03 2.94
N LEU A 396 18.68 6.94 1.92
CA LEU A 396 19.62 5.84 1.77
C LEU A 396 20.73 5.87 2.84
N ALA A 397 21.14 7.06 3.29
CA ALA A 397 22.16 7.25 4.32
C ALA A 397 21.62 7.04 5.75
N LEU A 398 20.33 7.25 5.97
CA LEU A 398 19.67 7.11 7.26
C LEU A 398 19.56 5.64 7.67
N ASP A 399 20.14 5.23 8.80
CA ASP A 399 19.99 3.87 9.35
C ASP A 399 18.95 3.83 10.48
N LEU A 400 17.86 3.10 10.25
CA LEU A 400 16.75 2.94 11.21
C LEU A 400 16.61 1.51 11.75
N ARG A 401 17.46 0.57 11.33
CA ARG A 401 17.23 -0.86 11.58
C ARG A 401 17.07 -1.19 13.06
N ASN A 402 18.01 -0.74 13.88
CA ASN A 402 18.00 -1.01 15.32
C ASN A 402 16.80 -0.35 16.01
N LYS A 403 16.41 0.85 15.56
CA LYS A 403 15.24 1.57 16.08
C LYS A 403 13.93 0.88 15.75
N LEU A 404 13.77 0.38 14.53
CA LEU A 404 12.58 -0.38 14.14
C LEU A 404 12.42 -1.66 14.99
N ILE A 405 13.52 -2.37 15.26
CA ILE A 405 13.51 -3.55 16.14
C ILE A 405 13.16 -3.16 17.58
N GLU A 406 13.75 -2.08 18.11
CA GLU A 406 13.43 -1.55 19.44
C GLU A 406 11.92 -1.25 19.57
N TYR A 407 11.34 -0.56 18.59
CA TYR A 407 9.92 -0.23 18.58
C TYR A 407 9.00 -1.45 18.37
N GLU A 408 9.45 -2.47 17.63
CA GLU A 408 8.72 -3.73 17.49
C GLU A 408 8.63 -4.47 18.83
N ILE A 409 9.75 -4.53 19.57
CA ILE A 409 9.77 -5.09 20.91
C ILE A 409 8.86 -4.27 21.83
N GLU A 410 8.96 -2.94 21.81
CA GLU A 410 8.10 -2.04 22.60
C GLU A 410 6.60 -2.31 22.32
N TYR A 411 6.22 -2.39 21.05
CA TYR A 411 4.84 -2.67 20.62
C TYR A 411 4.34 -4.03 21.10
N SER A 412 5.17 -5.07 21.01
CA SER A 412 4.80 -6.42 21.47
C SER A 412 4.44 -6.46 22.96
N PHE A 413 5.17 -5.72 23.79
CA PHE A 413 4.86 -5.58 25.22
C PHE A 413 3.54 -4.86 25.46
N TYR A 414 3.27 -3.76 24.73
CA TYR A 414 1.98 -3.07 24.85
C TYR A 414 0.81 -3.96 24.46
N CYS A 415 0.91 -4.71 23.36
CA CYS A 415 -0.13 -5.64 22.95
C CYS A 415 -0.36 -6.73 23.99
N ALA A 416 0.70 -7.31 24.55
CA ALA A 416 0.59 -8.33 25.60
C ALA A 416 -0.06 -7.78 26.88
N GLU A 417 0.31 -6.57 27.31
CA GLU A 417 -0.28 -5.92 28.48
C GLU A 417 -1.76 -5.61 28.27
N ASP A 418 -2.13 -5.08 27.10
CA ASP A 418 -3.52 -4.78 26.78
C ASP A 418 -4.38 -6.05 26.67
N MET A 419 -3.84 -7.15 26.13
CA MET A 419 -4.51 -8.45 26.15
C MET A 419 -4.70 -8.97 27.58
N ALA A 420 -3.69 -8.86 28.45
CA ALA A 420 -3.78 -9.26 29.85
C ALA A 420 -4.86 -8.44 30.60
N ARG A 421 -4.90 -7.13 30.39
CA ARG A 421 -5.93 -6.23 30.96
C ARG A 421 -7.34 -6.55 30.45
N ALA A 422 -7.48 -6.91 29.18
CA ALA A 422 -8.75 -7.31 28.61
C ALA A 422 -9.27 -8.63 29.20
N GLN A 423 -8.37 -9.57 29.51
CA GLN A 423 -8.71 -10.85 30.14
C GLN A 423 -9.05 -10.67 31.63
N SER A 424 -8.30 -9.84 32.37
CA SER A 424 -8.59 -9.54 33.78
C SER A 424 -9.86 -8.70 33.96
N GLY A 425 -10.17 -7.80 33.02
CA GLY A 425 -11.38 -6.98 33.04
C GLY A 425 -12.68 -7.74 32.73
N ASN A 426 -12.60 -8.99 32.28
CA ASN A 426 -13.75 -9.85 32.00
C ASN A 426 -14.07 -10.82 33.16
N GLN A 427 -13.33 -10.73 34.28
CA GLN A 427 -13.58 -11.49 35.51
C GLN A 427 -13.98 -10.53 36.66
N ASN A 428 -15.12 -9.84 36.54
CA ASN A 428 -16.03 -9.45 37.65
C ASN A 428 -17.04 -8.38 37.20
N PRO A 429 -18.33 -8.71 37.00
CA PRO A 429 -19.39 -7.70 36.93
C PRO A 429 -19.84 -7.21 38.32
N ASN A 430 -19.38 -7.83 39.41
CA ASN A 430 -19.81 -7.51 40.77
C ASN A 430 -18.63 -7.51 41.72
N GLN A 431 -18.10 -6.32 41.99
CA GLN A 431 -17.41 -5.86 43.21
C GLN A 431 -16.30 -4.88 42.84
N HIS A 432 -16.57 -3.58 43.00
CA HIS A 432 -15.83 -2.72 43.93
C HIS A 432 -16.26 -1.27 43.71
N HIS A 433 -17.30 -0.89 44.43
CA HIS A 433 -17.35 0.44 45.04
C HIS A 433 -16.21 0.53 46.07
N HIS A 434 -15.57 1.70 46.09
CA HIS A 434 -14.71 2.24 47.15
C HIS A 434 -13.25 1.76 47.23
N HIS A 435 -12.40 2.78 47.41
CA HIS A 435 -10.99 2.78 47.88
C HIS A 435 -9.88 2.54 46.83
N HIS A 436 -9.24 3.61 46.35
CA HIS A 436 -8.05 4.17 47.01
C HIS A 436 -7.52 5.45 46.32
N HIS A 437 -7.35 6.48 47.15
CA HIS A 437 -6.50 7.65 46.93
C HIS A 437 -5.07 7.32 47.37
N HIS A 438 -4.11 8.09 46.82
CA HIS A 438 -2.72 8.31 47.28
C HIS A 438 -1.64 7.24 47.05
N HIS A 439 -0.74 7.57 46.10
CA HIS A 439 0.73 7.62 46.16
C HIS A 439 1.22 7.58 44.68
N HIS A 440 2.07 8.46 44.15
CA HIS A 440 3.37 8.93 44.64
C HIS A 440 3.71 10.31 44.06
N HIS A 441 4.11 11.24 44.93
CA HIS A 441 5.00 12.35 44.62
C HIS A 441 6.38 12.05 45.23
N HIS A 442 7.42 12.58 44.58
CA HIS A 442 8.82 12.73 45.01
C HIS A 442 9.80 11.57 44.82
N HIS A 443 10.67 11.70 43.81
CA HIS A 443 12.13 11.70 44.01
C HIS A 443 12.91 12.29 42.81
N ARG A 444 13.43 13.50 43.01
CA ARG A 444 14.65 14.16 42.43
C ARG A 444 14.91 15.29 43.44
N GLY A 445 16.07 15.53 44.05
CA GLY A 445 17.46 15.14 43.83
C GLY A 445 18.27 16.40 44.16
N ALA A 446 19.02 16.41 45.26
CA ALA A 446 20.04 17.40 45.60
C ALA A 446 21.01 16.78 46.63
N GLY A 447 22.31 16.83 46.35
CA GLY A 447 23.38 16.25 47.14
C GLY A 447 24.43 15.60 46.26
#